data_AF-A0A8T1ETB1-F1
#
_entry.id   AF-A0A8T1ETB1-F1
#
_cell.length_a   1.000
_cell.length_b   1.000
_cell.length_c   1.000
_cell.angle_alpha   90.00
_cell.angle_beta   90.00
_cell.angle_gamma   90.00
#
_symmetry.space_group_name_H-M   'P 1'
#
loop_
_entity.id
_entity.type
_entity.pdbx_description
1 polymer ?
#
loop_
_entity_poly.entity_id
_entity_poly.type
_entity_poly.pdbx_seq_one_letter_code
_entity_poly.pdbx_strand_id
1 'polypeptide(L)'
;MELEFFRNWLVVSRKTPNEIFKSLELDNAGSTLFTNPFLDTWIQYMTAFNKLKPRDKTDMIETFLRYFGEGNLLQMIKTGKKIPKTEKVALDMERALLLYQITAKKS
;
A
#
# COMPACT_ATOMS: atom_id res chain seq x y z
N MET A 1 -1.76 22.03 -3.23
CA MET A 1 -3.04 21.42 -3.66
C MET A 1 -3.26 20.04 -3.04
N GLU A 2 -2.25 19.16 -2.95
CA GLU A 2 -2.37 17.84 -2.28
C GLU A 2 -2.75 17.90 -0.78
N LEU A 3 -2.35 18.97 -0.07
CA LEU A 3 -2.54 19.11 1.38
C LEU A 3 -4.02 19.21 1.84
N GLU A 4 -4.93 19.69 1.00
CA GLU A 4 -6.34 19.83 1.38
C GLU A 4 -7.08 18.48 1.43
N PHE A 5 -6.76 17.58 0.50
CA PHE A 5 -7.27 16.20 0.52
C PHE A 5 -6.80 15.46 1.77
N PHE A 6 -5.50 15.54 2.08
CA PHE A 6 -4.94 14.97 3.30
C PHE A 6 -5.61 15.55 4.54
N ARG A 7 -5.83 16.87 4.61
CA ARG A 7 -6.53 17.51 5.72
C ARG A 7 -7.95 16.96 5.88
N ASN A 8 -8.71 16.84 4.79
CA ASN A 8 -10.09 16.33 4.86
C ASN A 8 -10.13 14.89 5.36
N TRP A 9 -9.25 14.02 4.86
CA TRP A 9 -9.22 12.62 5.27
C TRP A 9 -8.67 12.41 6.70
N LEU A 10 -7.57 13.08 7.05
CA LEU A 10 -6.90 12.93 8.34
C LEU A 10 -7.64 13.62 9.49
N VAL A 11 -8.11 14.86 9.26
CA VAL A 11 -8.60 15.73 10.33
C VAL A 11 -10.12 15.71 10.42
N VAL A 12 -10.80 15.78 9.27
CA VAL A 12 -12.28 15.88 9.23
C VAL A 12 -12.91 14.50 9.28
N SER A 13 -12.51 13.61 8.38
CA SER A 13 -13.12 12.28 8.22
C SER A 13 -12.49 11.19 9.10
N ARG A 14 -11.31 11.47 9.69
CA ARG A 14 -10.52 10.53 10.54
C ARG A 14 -10.33 9.14 9.92
N LYS A 15 -10.23 9.06 8.59
CA LYS A 15 -10.12 7.78 7.89
C LYS A 15 -8.75 7.16 8.11
N THR A 16 -8.71 5.85 8.35
CA THR A 16 -7.48 5.07 8.38
C THR A 16 -6.90 4.89 6.97
N PRO A 17 -5.60 4.57 6.84
CA PRO A 17 -5.02 4.26 5.53
C PRO A 17 -5.76 3.11 4.84
N ASN A 18 -6.25 2.10 5.57
CA ASN A 18 -7.04 1.00 5.01
C ASN A 18 -8.37 1.47 4.40
N GLU A 19 -9.05 2.43 5.02
CA GLU A 19 -10.31 2.99 4.48
C GLU A 19 -10.06 3.87 3.26
N ILE A 20 -8.95 4.60 3.23
CA ILE A 20 -8.55 5.37 2.04
C ILE A 20 -8.14 4.44 0.90
N PHE A 21 -7.47 3.33 1.19
CA PHE A 21 -7.11 2.33 0.19
C PHE A 21 -8.34 1.84 -0.59
N LYS A 22 -9.41 1.49 0.14
CA LYS A 22 -10.71 1.14 -0.45
C LYS A 22 -11.41 2.30 -1.14
N SER A 23 -11.36 3.50 -0.55
CA SER A 23 -12.00 4.69 -1.14
C SER A 23 -11.38 5.08 -2.48
N LEU A 24 -10.11 4.69 -2.71
CA LEU A 24 -9.39 4.85 -3.97
C LEU A 24 -9.49 3.60 -4.88
N GLU A 25 -10.33 2.63 -4.51
CA GLU A 25 -10.59 1.37 -5.23
C GLU A 25 -9.33 0.53 -5.48
N LEU A 26 -8.30 0.72 -4.64
CA LEU A 26 -7.02 0.03 -4.80
C LEU A 26 -7.11 -1.45 -4.39
N ASP A 27 -8.07 -1.81 -3.53
CA ASP A 27 -8.32 -3.18 -3.08
C ASP A 27 -8.75 -4.12 -4.21
N ASN A 28 -9.31 -3.58 -5.29
CA ASN A 28 -9.75 -4.34 -6.46
C ASN A 28 -8.85 -4.14 -7.69
N ALA A 29 -7.75 -3.39 -7.56
CA ALA A 29 -6.89 -3.06 -8.70
C ALA A 29 -6.11 -4.26 -9.26
N GLY A 30 -5.89 -5.31 -8.47
CA GLY A 30 -5.14 -6.49 -8.90
C GLY A 30 -3.79 -6.13 -9.54
N SER A 31 -3.47 -6.70 -10.69
CA SER A 31 -2.19 -6.47 -11.38
C SER A 31 -1.95 -5.02 -11.85
N THR A 32 -2.99 -4.19 -11.97
CA THR A 32 -2.85 -2.77 -12.35
C THR A 32 -2.50 -1.88 -11.16
N LEU A 33 -2.41 -2.41 -9.94
CA LEU A 33 -2.06 -1.65 -8.75
C LEU A 33 -0.77 -0.84 -8.93
N PHE A 34 0.28 -1.46 -9.49
CA PHE A 34 1.60 -0.81 -9.65
C PHE A 34 1.66 0.26 -10.74
N THR A 35 0.62 0.39 -11.56
CA THR A 35 0.47 1.50 -12.52
C THR A 35 -0.61 2.48 -12.11
N ASN A 36 -1.34 2.22 -11.03
CA ASN A 36 -2.42 3.09 -10.57
C ASN A 36 -1.84 4.35 -9.90
N PRO A 37 -2.09 5.55 -10.43
CA PRO A 37 -1.54 6.79 -9.86
C PRO A 37 -2.02 7.06 -8.43
N PHE A 38 -3.17 6.50 -8.02
CA PHE A 38 -3.68 6.66 -6.66
C PHE A 38 -2.89 5.85 -5.63
N LEU A 39 -2.06 4.88 -6.05
CA LEU A 39 -1.17 4.16 -5.15
C LEU A 39 -0.20 5.13 -4.47
N ASP A 40 0.43 6.03 -5.23
CA ASP A 40 1.37 7.01 -4.68
C ASP A 40 0.68 7.97 -3.71
N THR A 41 -0.54 8.41 -4.04
CA THR A 41 -1.36 9.24 -3.14
C THR A 41 -1.65 8.51 -1.82
N TRP A 42 -1.99 7.22 -1.87
CA TRP A 42 -2.23 6.42 -0.69
C TRP A 42 -0.96 6.17 0.14
N ILE A 43 0.20 5.94 -0.49
CA ILE A 43 1.47 5.77 0.21
C ILE A 43 1.84 7.05 1.00
N GLN A 44 1.64 8.21 0.37
CA GLN A 44 1.83 9.50 1.03
C GLN A 44 0.85 9.68 2.20
N TYR A 45 -0.43 9.28 2.01
CA TYR A 45 -1.43 9.28 3.07
C TYR A 45 -1.00 8.47 4.28
N MET A 46 -0.68 7.19 4.05
CA MET A 46 -0.27 6.24 5.07
C MET A 46 0.95 6.76 5.82
N THR A 47 1.93 7.32 5.10
CA THR A 47 3.14 7.89 5.70
C THR A 47 2.81 9.08 6.62
N ALA A 48 1.94 9.99 6.19
CA ALA A 48 1.50 11.12 7.01
C ALA A 48 0.69 10.65 8.23
N PHE A 49 -0.24 9.72 8.03
CA PHE A 49 -1.04 9.10 9.09
C PHE A 49 -0.14 8.46 10.15
N ASN A 50 0.83 7.62 9.74
CA ASN A 50 1.73 6.90 10.64
C ASN A 50 2.66 7.82 11.45
N LYS A 51 3.00 9.01 10.92
CA LYS A 51 3.74 10.04 11.64
C LYS A 51 2.89 10.71 12.71
N LEU A 52 1.62 11.00 12.40
CA LEU A 52 0.69 11.67 13.32
C LEU A 52 0.07 10.72 14.36
N LYS A 53 -0.08 9.44 14.01
CA LYS A 53 -0.73 8.39 14.82
C LYS A 53 0.21 7.19 14.97
N PRO A 54 1.34 7.34 15.68
CA PRO A 54 2.36 6.29 15.77
C PRO A 54 1.90 5.03 16.52
N ARG A 55 0.80 5.10 17.29
CA ARG A 55 0.18 3.95 17.97
C ARG A 55 -0.73 3.13 17.05
N ASP A 56 -1.24 3.75 15.98
CA ASP A 56 -2.22 3.16 15.07
C ASP A 56 -1.61 2.91 13.68
N LYS A 57 -0.29 2.71 13.62
CA LYS A 57 0.44 2.62 12.36
C LYS A 57 -0.13 1.51 11.47
N THR A 58 -0.28 1.84 10.19
CA THR A 58 -0.61 0.87 9.15
C THR A 58 0.67 0.46 8.41
N ASP A 59 0.89 -0.84 8.27
CA ASP A 59 1.95 -1.38 7.41
C ASP A 59 1.43 -1.57 5.98
N MET A 60 2.27 -1.22 5.01
CA MET A 60 1.92 -1.33 3.59
C MET A 60 1.70 -2.79 3.18
N ILE A 61 2.61 -3.68 3.58
CA ILE A 61 2.56 -5.09 3.23
C ILE A 61 1.38 -5.76 3.94
N GLU A 62 1.11 -5.42 5.20
CA GLU A 62 -0.09 -5.91 5.89
C GLU A 62 -1.37 -5.51 5.14
N THR A 63 -1.44 -4.27 4.64
CA THR A 63 -2.59 -3.80 3.84
C THR A 63 -2.76 -4.62 2.56
N PHE A 64 -1.67 -4.85 1.82
CA PHE A 64 -1.75 -5.65 0.59
C PHE A 64 -2.06 -7.12 0.86
N LEU A 65 -1.49 -7.72 1.91
CA LEU A 65 -1.82 -9.08 2.32
C LEU A 65 -3.29 -9.19 2.73
N ARG A 66 -3.82 -8.19 3.43
CA ARG A 66 -5.24 -8.13 3.84
C ARG A 66 -6.19 -8.13 2.63
N TYR A 67 -5.88 -7.39 1.57
CA TYR A 67 -6.80 -7.24 0.43
C TYR A 67 -6.58 -8.23 -0.70
N PHE A 68 -5.34 -8.59 -1.00
CA PHE A 68 -5.04 -9.49 -2.11
C PHE A 68 -4.77 -10.93 -1.64
N GLY A 69 -4.31 -11.11 -0.40
CA GLY A 69 -3.75 -12.38 0.07
C GLY A 69 -2.35 -12.63 -0.51
N GLU A 70 -1.58 -13.47 0.18
CA GLU A 70 -0.17 -13.74 -0.18
C GLU A 70 -0.02 -14.30 -1.60
N GLY A 71 -0.85 -15.29 -1.98
CA GLY A 71 -0.77 -15.94 -3.28
C GLY A 71 -1.00 -14.98 -4.46
N ASN A 72 -2.04 -14.13 -4.38
CA ASN A 72 -2.32 -13.18 -5.44
C ASN A 72 -1.29 -12.04 -5.45
N LEU A 73 -0.84 -11.57 -4.28
CA LEU A 73 0.19 -10.53 -4.20
C LEU A 73 1.49 -11.01 -4.86
N LEU A 74 1.91 -12.25 -4.62
CA LEU A 74 3.07 -12.85 -5.30
C LEU A 74 2.87 -12.92 -6.82
N GLN A 75 1.66 -13.24 -7.29
CA GLN A 75 1.36 -13.28 -8.71
C GLN A 75 1.35 -11.89 -9.36
N MET A 76 0.85 -10.87 -8.65
CA MET A 76 0.91 -9.47 -9.06
C MET A 76 2.36 -9.01 -9.19
N ILE A 77 3.21 -9.31 -8.19
CA ILE A 77 4.65 -9.01 -8.22
C ILE A 77 5.33 -9.69 -9.41
N LYS A 78 5.10 -11.00 -9.61
CA LYS A 78 5.64 -11.75 -10.76
C LYS A 78 5.24 -11.14 -12.11
N THR A 79 4.00 -10.64 -12.21
CA THR A 79 3.50 -9.99 -13.42
C THR A 79 4.15 -8.62 -13.61
N GLY A 80 4.21 -7.81 -12.55
CA GLY A 80 4.83 -6.47 -12.57
C GLY A 80 6.31 -6.51 -12.94
N LYS A 81 7.05 -7.54 -12.52
CA LYS A 81 8.46 -7.76 -12.90
C LYS A 81 8.66 -8.01 -14.40
N LYS A 82 7.64 -8.50 -15.12
CA LYS A 82 7.73 -8.77 -16.57
C LYS A 82 7.48 -7.53 -17.43
N ILE A 83 6.96 -6.45 -16.83
CA ILE A 83 6.60 -5.22 -17.54
C ILE A 83 7.67 -4.17 -17.20
N PRO A 84 8.45 -3.67 -18.18
CA PRO A 84 9.55 -2.73 -17.91
C PRO A 84 9.14 -1.49 -17.10
N LYS A 85 7.93 -0.98 -17.33
CA LYS A 85 7.40 0.19 -16.62
C LYS A 85 7.16 -0.05 -15.13
N THR A 86 6.89 -1.29 -14.71
CA THR A 86 6.56 -1.64 -13.31
C THR A 86 7.61 -2.50 -12.64
N GLU A 87 8.66 -2.91 -13.36
CA GLU A 87 9.67 -3.85 -12.88
C GLU A 87 10.31 -3.38 -11.57
N LYS A 88 10.76 -2.13 -11.52
CA LYS A 88 11.38 -1.55 -10.33
C LYS A 88 10.45 -1.59 -9.12
N VAL A 89 9.20 -1.14 -9.27
CA VAL A 89 8.19 -1.12 -8.20
C VAL A 89 7.88 -2.54 -7.72
N ALA A 90 7.77 -3.49 -8.65
CA ALA A 90 7.51 -4.89 -8.30
C ALA A 90 8.69 -5.53 -7.55
N LEU A 91 9.94 -5.22 -7.90
CA LEU A 91 11.12 -5.66 -7.17
C LEU A 91 11.19 -5.07 -5.75
N ASP A 92 10.87 -3.79 -5.60
CA ASP A 92 10.82 -3.15 -4.29
C ASP A 92 9.71 -3.75 -3.42
N MET A 93 8.56 -4.09 -4.02
CA MET A 93 7.47 -4.81 -3.36
C MET A 93 7.88 -6.21 -2.89
N GLU A 94 8.58 -6.95 -3.74
CA GLU A 94 9.10 -8.29 -3.43
C GLU A 94 10.05 -8.24 -2.23
N ARG A 95 10.98 -7.28 -2.22
CA ARG A 95 11.91 -7.06 -1.10
C ARG A 95 11.17 -6.74 0.19
N ALA A 96 10.18 -5.85 0.13
CA ALA A 96 9.39 -5.47 1.30
C ALA A 96 8.60 -6.66 1.86
N LEU A 97 7.98 -7.49 0.99
CA LEU A 97 7.28 -8.70 1.42
C LEU A 97 8.23 -9.71 2.09
N LEU A 98 9.42 -9.94 1.53
CA LEU A 98 10.41 -10.83 2.12
C LEU A 98 10.87 -10.35 3.51
N LEU A 99 11.16 -9.04 3.65
CA LEU A 99 11.54 -8.45 4.93
C LEU A 99 10.42 -8.61 5.97
N TYR A 100 9.17 -8.32 5.59
CA TYR A 100 8.01 -8.48 6.46
C TYR A 100 7.86 -9.93 6.96
N GLN A 101 8.01 -10.91 6.07
CA GLN A 101 7.92 -12.32 6.45
C GLN A 101 9.06 -12.76 7.38
N ILE A 102 10.28 -12.25 7.17
CA ILE A 102 11.42 -12.54 8.05
C ILE A 102 11.18 -11.95 9.45
N THR A 103 10.64 -10.73 9.53
CA THR A 103 10.33 -10.10 10.82
C THR A 103 9.17 -10.78 11.52
N ALA A 104 8.12 -11.15 10.78
CA ALA A 104 6.92 -11.80 11.33
C ALA A 104 7.22 -13.23 11.84
N LYS A 105 8.10 -13.99 11.18
CA LYS A 105 8.52 -15.34 11.63
C LYS A 105 9.48 -15.33 12.82
N LYS A 106 10.02 -14.17 13.20
CA LYS A 106 10.93 -14.01 14.34
C LYS A 106 10.21 -13.50 15.61
N SER A 107 8.92 -13.19 15.52
CA SER A 107 8.04 -12.84 16.64
C SER A 107 7.22 -14.05 17.05
#